data_AF-A0A925JR52-F1
#
_entry.id   AF-A0A925JR52-F1
#
_cell.length_a   1.000
_cell.length_b   1.000
_cell.length_c   1.000
_cell.angle_alpha   90.00
_cell.angle_beta   90.00
_cell.angle_gamma   90.00
#
_symmetry.space_group_name_H-M   'P 1'
#
loop_
_entity.id
_entity.type
_entity.pdbx_description
1 polymer ?
#
loop_
_entity_poly.entity_id
_entity_poly.type
_entity_poly.pdbx_seq_one_letter_code
_entity_poly.pdbx_strand_id
1 'polypeptide(L)'
;MAKMQMDRRSWLRMMAPGALFGLDALFTAERTNAAQIGPRDNIKVTKIESFVLKNSWVFVKISTDAGITGWGEMLKDDAKACAAGALEVANYLVGQDPLRVVFHWQAIHRGAFYRGGPIKTAITSGIDQALWDIKGKAFGVPVYKLLGGPTRDSVRVYGTVSEATGVNAMKTQLRAFGRGPNKYNEGQKYVDGCVEYFKAL
;
A
#
# COMPACT_ATOMS: atom_id res chain seq x y z
N MET A 1 39.33 29.66 30.15
CA MET A 1 39.76 28.89 28.95
C MET A 1 38.84 27.69 28.80
N ALA A 2 37.96 27.68 27.79
CA ALA A 2 36.94 26.65 27.61
C ALA A 2 37.53 25.42 26.89
N LYS A 3 37.33 24.22 27.45
CA LYS A 3 37.70 22.95 26.83
C LYS A 3 36.79 22.71 25.61
N MET A 4 37.37 22.72 24.42
CA MET A 4 36.69 22.29 23.19
C MET A 4 36.52 20.76 23.24
N GLN A 5 35.32 20.30 23.53
CA GLN A 5 34.99 18.87 23.57
C GLN A 5 34.71 18.39 22.14
N MET A 6 35.72 17.83 21.48
CA MET A 6 35.57 17.24 20.15
C MET A 6 34.83 15.90 20.25
N ASP A 7 33.73 15.78 19.49
CA ASP A 7 32.96 14.55 19.36
C ASP A 7 33.71 13.51 18.50
N ARG A 8 33.63 12.23 18.89
CA ARG A 8 34.29 11.08 18.20
C ARG A 8 33.93 11.04 16.72
N ARG A 9 32.70 11.46 16.38
CA ARG A 9 32.20 11.51 14.98
C ARG A 9 32.90 12.57 14.13
N SER A 10 33.31 13.69 14.73
CA SER A 10 34.06 14.73 14.03
C SER A 10 35.51 14.29 13.74
N TRP A 11 36.09 13.49 14.64
CA TRP A 11 37.45 12.96 14.48
C TRP A 11 37.54 11.92 13.35
N LEU A 12 36.55 11.03 13.25
CA LEU A 12 36.48 10.00 12.21
C LEU A 12 36.28 10.57 10.80
N ARG A 13 35.54 11.67 10.65
CA ARG A 13 35.35 12.36 9.37
C ARG A 13 36.61 13.02 8.83
N MET A 14 37.53 13.42 9.72
CA MET A 14 38.79 14.08 9.33
C MET A 14 39.84 13.11 8.79
N MET A 15 39.76 11.82 9.13
CA MET A 15 40.78 10.82 8.81
C MET A 15 40.50 10.00 7.53
N ALA A 16 39.37 10.20 6.85
CA ALA A 16 38.94 9.34 5.74
C ALA A 16 38.75 10.03 4.37
N PRO A 17 39.63 10.91 3.86
CA PRO A 17 39.47 11.38 2.48
C PRO A 17 39.75 10.29 1.43
N GLY A 18 40.58 9.29 1.74
CA GLY A 18 41.07 8.30 0.77
C GLY A 18 40.31 6.96 0.71
N ALA A 19 39.43 6.66 1.67
CA ALA A 19 38.74 5.37 1.74
C ALA A 19 37.33 5.38 1.10
N LEU A 20 36.79 6.57 0.80
CA LEU A 20 35.43 6.73 0.29
C LEU A 20 35.26 6.34 -1.19
N PHE A 21 36.33 6.41 -2.01
CA PHE A 21 36.25 6.03 -3.43
C PHE A 21 36.48 4.53 -3.69
N GLY A 22 37.02 3.78 -2.72
CA GLY A 22 37.23 2.33 -2.84
C GLY A 22 36.06 1.48 -2.34
N LEU A 23 35.24 2.01 -1.43
CA LEU A 23 34.13 1.25 -0.83
C LEU A 23 32.96 1.06 -1.80
N ASP A 24 32.67 2.04 -2.66
CA ASP A 24 31.57 1.91 -3.64
C ASP A 24 31.83 0.80 -4.67
N ALA A 25 33.09 0.45 -4.94
CA ALA A 25 33.48 -0.65 -5.82
C ALA A 25 33.58 -2.01 -5.09
N LEU A 26 33.76 -2.00 -3.76
CA LEU A 26 33.89 -3.19 -2.92
C LEU A 26 32.54 -3.76 -2.45
N PHE A 27 31.48 -2.96 -2.50
CA PHE A 27 30.11 -3.38 -2.20
C PHE A 27 29.26 -3.52 -3.47
N THR A 28 29.71 -4.35 -4.42
CA THR A 28 28.80 -5.05 -5.34
C THR A 28 28.09 -6.20 -4.60
N ALA A 29 27.51 -5.90 -3.43
CA ALA A 29 26.61 -6.84 -2.78
C ALA A 29 25.38 -6.98 -3.67
N GLU A 30 25.16 -8.17 -4.23
CA GLU A 30 23.86 -8.53 -4.82
C GLU A 30 22.77 -8.13 -3.82
N ARG A 31 21.78 -7.33 -4.26
CA ARG A 31 20.64 -6.98 -3.43
C ARG A 31 19.93 -8.28 -3.04
N THR A 32 20.22 -8.80 -1.85
CA THR A 32 19.42 -9.86 -1.25
C THR A 32 17.97 -9.39 -1.15
N ASN A 33 17.01 -10.34 -1.12
CA ASN A 33 15.58 -10.14 -0.79
C ASN A 33 15.37 -9.60 0.64
N ALA A 34 16.18 -8.63 1.08
CA ALA A 34 16.03 -7.89 2.31
C ALA A 34 14.99 -6.78 2.12
N ALA A 35 14.42 -6.36 3.25
CA ALA A 35 13.60 -5.15 3.34
C ALA A 35 14.27 -4.00 2.55
N GLN A 36 13.52 -3.33 1.67
CA GLN A 36 14.03 -2.21 0.87
C GLN A 36 14.46 -1.02 1.74
N ILE A 37 14.04 -1.02 3.00
CA ILE A 37 14.18 0.07 3.96
C ILE A 37 14.70 -0.53 5.28
N GLY A 38 15.70 0.12 5.88
CA GLY A 38 16.24 -0.26 7.17
C GLY A 38 15.32 0.10 8.35
N PRO A 39 15.50 -0.50 9.53
CA PRO A 39 14.61 -0.27 10.69
C PRO A 39 14.55 1.17 11.23
N ARG A 40 15.47 2.05 10.80
CA ARG A 40 15.56 3.46 11.24
C ARG A 40 15.39 4.45 10.09
N ASP A 41 15.15 3.97 8.89
CA ASP A 41 15.02 4.83 7.72
C ASP A 41 13.66 5.52 7.75
N ASN A 42 13.68 6.83 7.55
CA ASN A 42 12.47 7.63 7.55
C ASN A 42 11.98 7.76 6.12
N ILE A 43 10.78 7.26 5.85
CA ILE A 43 10.14 7.36 4.54
C ILE A 43 8.97 8.31 4.60
N LYS A 44 8.69 8.96 3.47
CA LYS A 44 7.61 9.93 3.37
C LYS A 44 6.75 9.67 2.16
N VAL A 45 5.45 9.86 2.33
CA VAL A 45 4.51 9.91 1.22
C VAL A 45 4.80 11.16 0.38
N THR A 46 5.00 10.98 -0.91
CA THR A 46 5.27 12.07 -1.86
C THR A 46 4.03 12.45 -2.66
N LYS A 47 3.22 11.47 -3.04
CA LYS A 47 2.06 11.68 -3.92
C LYS A 47 0.96 10.67 -3.65
N ILE A 48 -0.29 11.13 -3.76
CA ILE A 48 -1.49 10.28 -3.82
C ILE A 48 -2.19 10.54 -5.14
N GLU A 49 -2.56 9.47 -5.83
CA GLU A 49 -3.27 9.50 -7.11
C GLU A 49 -4.50 8.61 -7.00
N SER A 50 -5.63 9.05 -7.53
CA SER A 50 -6.86 8.25 -7.61
C SER A 50 -7.21 7.97 -9.07
N PHE A 51 -7.65 6.75 -9.36
CA PHE A 51 -7.97 6.27 -10.70
C PHE A 51 -9.40 5.72 -10.71
N VAL A 52 -10.28 6.33 -11.50
CA VAL A 52 -11.67 5.89 -11.66
C VAL A 52 -11.83 5.20 -13.01
N LEU A 53 -11.91 3.88 -13.00
CA LEU A 53 -12.00 3.06 -14.20
C LEU A 53 -13.39 3.16 -14.86
N LYS A 54 -13.49 2.75 -16.13
CA LYS A 54 -14.76 2.74 -16.90
C LYS A 54 -15.86 1.90 -16.24
N ASN A 55 -15.49 0.83 -15.53
CA ASN A 55 -16.41 -0.04 -14.79
C ASN A 55 -16.77 0.51 -13.39
N SER A 56 -16.42 1.78 -13.12
CA SER A 56 -16.58 2.50 -11.84
C SER A 56 -15.71 1.98 -10.69
N TRP A 57 -14.72 1.13 -10.96
CA TRP A 57 -13.75 0.75 -9.92
C TRP A 57 -12.86 1.93 -9.61
N VAL A 58 -12.48 2.04 -8.34
CA VAL A 58 -11.62 3.14 -7.90
C VAL A 58 -10.40 2.60 -7.18
N PHE A 59 -9.24 2.94 -7.72
CA PHE A 59 -7.97 2.64 -7.09
C PHE A 59 -7.33 3.91 -6.57
N VAL A 60 -6.56 3.77 -5.50
CA VAL A 60 -5.63 4.77 -5.00
C VAL A 60 -4.22 4.23 -5.08
N LYS A 61 -3.30 5.08 -5.53
CA LYS A 61 -1.87 4.82 -5.53
C LYS A 61 -1.20 5.82 -4.62
N ILE A 62 -0.41 5.33 -3.68
CA ILE A 62 0.42 6.14 -2.79
C ILE A 62 1.87 5.91 -3.17
N SER A 63 2.58 6.98 -3.50
CA SER A 63 4.01 6.95 -3.83
C SER A 63 4.83 7.52 -2.67
N THR A 64 6.03 6.97 -2.47
CA THR A 64 6.96 7.38 -1.41
C THR A 64 8.28 7.87 -1.99
N ASP A 65 9.07 8.58 -1.18
CA ASP A 65 10.42 9.05 -1.53
C ASP A 65 11.44 7.90 -1.66
N ALA A 66 11.20 6.77 -1.00
CA ALA A 66 11.99 5.55 -1.16
C ALA A 66 11.70 4.75 -2.45
N GLY A 67 10.82 5.26 -3.33
CA GLY A 67 10.44 4.56 -4.56
C GLY A 67 9.47 3.40 -4.37
N ILE A 68 8.95 3.20 -3.15
CA ILE A 68 7.91 2.22 -2.86
C ILE A 68 6.55 2.80 -3.21
N THR A 69 5.72 2.00 -3.87
CA THR A 69 4.33 2.37 -4.20
C THR A 69 3.36 1.37 -3.60
N GLY A 70 2.30 1.91 -3.00
CA GLY A 70 1.17 1.16 -2.44
C GLY A 70 -0.07 1.32 -3.28
N TRP A 71 -0.85 0.26 -3.40
CA TRP A 71 -2.15 0.26 -4.07
C TRP A 71 -3.26 -0.13 -3.12
N GLY A 72 -4.41 0.52 -3.27
CA GLY A 72 -5.62 0.19 -2.53
C GLY A 72 -6.86 0.39 -3.39
N GLU A 73 -7.90 -0.37 -3.07
CA GLU A 73 -9.20 -0.32 -3.75
C GLU A 73 -10.25 0.32 -2.85
N MET A 74 -11.07 1.19 -3.44
CA MET A 74 -12.18 1.88 -2.78
C MET A 74 -13.54 1.43 -3.33
N LEU A 75 -14.61 1.81 -2.64
CA LEU A 75 -15.98 1.45 -3.00
C LEU A 75 -16.36 1.97 -4.41
N LYS A 76 -16.87 1.04 -5.23
CA LYS A 76 -17.33 1.30 -6.60
C LYS A 76 -18.56 2.21 -6.71
N ASP A 77 -19.52 2.11 -5.79
CA ASP A 77 -20.86 2.70 -5.98
C ASP A 77 -20.83 4.24 -6.00
N ASP A 78 -19.93 4.84 -5.22
CA ASP A 78 -19.73 6.29 -5.12
C ASP A 78 -18.34 6.69 -5.62
N ALA A 79 -17.94 6.14 -6.78
CA ALA A 79 -16.58 6.17 -7.29
C ALA A 79 -15.93 7.56 -7.32
N LYS A 80 -16.62 8.55 -7.90
CA LYS A 80 -16.10 9.92 -8.04
C LYS A 80 -15.94 10.61 -6.69
N ALA A 81 -16.87 10.40 -5.76
CA ALA A 81 -16.79 10.96 -4.42
C ALA A 81 -15.62 10.33 -3.63
N CYS A 82 -15.43 9.01 -3.75
CA CYS A 82 -14.30 8.32 -3.15
C CYS A 82 -12.96 8.81 -3.73
N ALA A 83 -12.87 8.97 -5.05
CA ALA A 83 -11.67 9.46 -5.73
C ALA A 83 -11.30 10.89 -5.30
N ALA A 84 -12.29 11.78 -5.18
CA ALA A 84 -12.09 13.14 -4.69
C ALA A 84 -11.68 13.15 -3.21
N GLY A 85 -12.36 12.37 -2.36
CA GLY A 85 -12.02 12.29 -0.94
C GLY A 85 -10.64 11.70 -0.66
N ALA A 86 -10.13 10.82 -1.53
CA ALA A 86 -8.74 10.35 -1.44
C ALA A 86 -7.72 11.51 -1.65
N LEU A 87 -8.04 12.46 -2.53
CA LEU A 87 -7.22 13.67 -2.74
C LEU A 87 -7.32 14.64 -1.56
N GLU A 88 -8.47 14.72 -0.89
CA GLU A 88 -8.58 15.50 0.36
C GLU A 88 -7.68 14.94 1.47
N VAL A 89 -7.61 13.60 1.59
CA VAL A 89 -6.69 12.93 2.53
C VAL A 89 -5.23 13.20 2.19
N ALA A 90 -4.90 13.44 0.92
CA ALA A 90 -3.53 13.76 0.50
C ALA A 90 -2.96 15.00 1.17
N ASN A 91 -3.79 16.02 1.45
CA ASN A 91 -3.38 17.22 2.17
C ASN A 91 -2.79 16.93 3.56
N TYR A 92 -3.24 15.85 4.19
CA TYR A 92 -2.72 15.40 5.48
C TYR A 92 -1.57 14.41 5.31
N LEU A 93 -1.72 13.43 4.42
CA LEU A 93 -0.87 12.25 4.38
C LEU A 93 0.45 12.50 3.64
N VAL A 94 0.50 13.44 2.69
CA VAL A 94 1.76 13.82 2.02
C VAL A 94 2.73 14.40 3.04
N GLY A 95 3.98 13.95 3.00
CA GLY A 95 5.04 14.28 3.95
C GLY A 95 5.03 13.46 5.24
N GLN A 96 4.03 12.62 5.47
CA GLN A 96 3.95 11.73 6.64
C GLN A 96 4.67 10.40 6.39
N ASP A 97 5.02 9.72 7.48
CA ASP A 97 5.59 8.37 7.47
C ASP A 97 4.50 7.29 7.26
N PRO A 98 4.42 6.67 6.07
CA PRO A 98 3.38 5.68 5.76
C PRO A 98 3.44 4.41 6.63
N LEU A 99 4.55 4.13 7.33
CA LEU A 99 4.66 2.95 8.20
C LEU A 99 3.79 3.06 9.45
N ARG A 100 3.30 4.26 9.79
CA ARG A 100 2.40 4.48 10.94
C ARG A 100 0.94 4.22 10.60
N VAL A 101 0.66 3.10 9.94
CA VAL A 101 -0.66 2.73 9.37
C VAL A 101 -1.83 2.96 10.34
N VAL A 102 -1.79 2.37 11.55
CA VAL A 102 -2.88 2.51 12.54
C VAL A 102 -3.07 3.95 13.02
N PHE A 103 -1.97 4.72 13.12
CA PHE A 103 -2.05 6.12 13.48
C PHE A 103 -2.76 6.93 12.39
N HIS A 104 -2.41 6.69 11.11
CA HIS A 104 -3.07 7.36 9.99
C HIS A 104 -4.53 6.95 9.86
N TRP A 105 -4.86 5.68 10.08
CA TRP A 105 -6.25 5.22 10.13
C TRP A 105 -7.05 6.00 11.18
N GLN A 106 -6.54 6.14 12.40
CA GLN A 106 -7.19 6.90 13.47
C GLN A 106 -7.31 8.38 13.12
N ALA A 107 -6.25 8.98 12.57
CA ALA A 107 -6.23 10.40 12.19
C ALA A 107 -7.25 10.70 11.08
N ILE A 108 -7.34 9.86 10.05
CA ILE A 108 -8.30 10.03 8.96
C ILE A 108 -9.74 9.79 9.46
N HIS A 109 -9.95 8.71 10.21
CA HIS A 109 -11.28 8.33 10.69
C HIS A 109 -11.85 9.35 11.68
N ARG A 110 -11.03 9.87 12.60
CA ARG A 110 -11.46 10.76 13.69
C ARG A 110 -11.12 12.24 13.49
N GLY A 111 -10.27 12.59 12.53
CA GLY A 111 -9.73 13.94 12.34
C GLY A 111 -10.74 14.92 11.72
N ALA A 112 -11.49 14.50 10.72
CA ALA A 112 -12.69 15.22 10.33
C ALA A 112 -13.79 14.90 11.36
N PHE A 113 -14.29 15.93 12.06
CA PHE A 113 -15.20 15.87 13.21
C PHE A 113 -16.28 14.77 13.10
N TYR A 114 -16.91 14.65 11.92
CA TYR A 114 -17.88 13.60 11.60
C TYR A 114 -17.23 12.27 11.24
N ARG A 115 -17.73 11.17 11.81
CA ARG A 115 -17.14 9.83 11.71
C ARG A 115 -17.99 8.87 10.91
N GLY A 116 -17.33 7.94 10.23
CA GLY A 116 -17.98 6.84 9.52
C GLY A 116 -18.74 7.28 8.26
N GLY A 117 -19.81 6.54 7.94
CA GLY A 117 -20.54 6.65 6.69
C GLY A 117 -19.88 5.85 5.55
N PRO A 118 -20.63 5.52 4.49
CA PRO A 118 -20.17 4.64 3.42
C PRO A 118 -18.96 5.23 2.68
N ILE A 119 -19.00 6.52 2.34
CA ILE A 119 -17.96 7.20 1.57
C ILE A 119 -16.66 7.35 2.38
N LYS A 120 -16.71 7.92 3.60
CA LYS A 120 -15.50 8.11 4.41
C LYS A 120 -14.84 6.79 4.78
N THR A 121 -15.64 5.76 5.07
CA THR A 121 -15.13 4.42 5.38
C THR A 121 -14.48 3.79 4.16
N ALA A 122 -15.06 3.95 2.96
CA ALA A 122 -14.47 3.50 1.71
C ALA A 122 -13.14 4.17 1.41
N ILE A 123 -13.06 5.50 1.56
CA ILE A 123 -11.81 6.26 1.37
C ILE A 123 -10.75 5.78 2.36
N THR A 124 -11.10 5.67 3.65
CA THR A 124 -10.18 5.23 4.70
C THR A 124 -9.69 3.79 4.42
N SER A 125 -10.56 2.91 3.94
CA SER A 125 -10.22 1.53 3.57
C SER A 125 -9.21 1.46 2.43
N GLY A 126 -9.41 2.22 1.34
CA GLY A 126 -8.46 2.23 0.22
C GLY A 126 -7.09 2.77 0.61
N ILE A 127 -7.05 3.82 1.44
CA ILE A 127 -5.79 4.35 1.97
C ILE A 127 -5.09 3.34 2.90
N ASP A 128 -5.84 2.69 3.80
CA ASP A 128 -5.29 1.67 4.71
C ASP A 128 -4.67 0.49 3.96
N GLN A 129 -5.36 -0.02 2.92
CA GLN A 129 -4.84 -1.06 2.04
C GLN A 129 -3.52 -0.63 1.38
N ALA A 130 -3.46 0.57 0.80
CA ALA A 130 -2.25 1.08 0.16
C ALA A 130 -1.08 1.27 1.15
N LEU A 131 -1.36 1.70 2.38
CA LEU A 131 -0.35 1.83 3.44
C LEU A 131 0.17 0.46 3.92
N TRP A 132 -0.70 -0.55 4.03
CA TRP A 132 -0.28 -1.92 4.33
C TRP A 132 0.52 -2.55 3.19
N ASP A 133 0.17 -2.27 1.93
CA ASP A 133 0.93 -2.70 0.76
C ASP A 133 2.35 -2.07 0.77
N ILE A 134 2.46 -0.76 1.04
CA ILE A 134 3.77 -0.09 1.25
C ILE A 134 4.54 -0.77 2.37
N LYS A 135 3.90 -1.05 3.51
CA LYS A 135 4.57 -1.66 4.66
C LYS A 135 5.08 -3.07 4.34
N GLY A 136 4.29 -3.89 3.66
CA GLY A 136 4.69 -5.22 3.22
C GLY A 136 5.90 -5.16 2.28
N LYS A 137 5.86 -4.29 1.28
CA LYS A 137 6.96 -4.05 0.33
C LYS A 137 8.21 -3.50 1.01
N ALA A 138 8.05 -2.54 1.92
CA ALA A 138 9.14 -1.97 2.71
C ALA A 138 9.91 -3.04 3.47
N PHE A 139 9.20 -3.99 4.10
CA PHE A 139 9.81 -5.08 4.87
C PHE A 139 10.10 -6.35 4.05
N GLY A 140 9.78 -6.37 2.76
CA GLY A 140 9.98 -7.55 1.89
C GLY A 140 9.16 -8.77 2.32
N VAL A 141 8.03 -8.59 3.01
CA VAL A 141 7.18 -9.68 3.49
C VAL A 141 5.71 -9.46 3.13
N PRO A 142 4.95 -10.54 2.87
CA PRO A 142 3.51 -10.40 2.65
C PRO A 142 2.83 -9.90 3.93
N VAL A 143 1.77 -9.10 3.76
CA VAL A 143 1.06 -8.41 4.86
C VAL A 143 0.59 -9.37 5.95
N TYR A 144 0.14 -10.57 5.61
CA TYR A 144 -0.31 -11.55 6.62
C TYR A 144 0.80 -11.95 7.61
N LYS A 145 2.09 -11.90 7.21
CA LYS A 145 3.21 -12.17 8.13
C LYS A 145 3.36 -11.04 9.16
N LEU A 146 3.09 -9.79 8.75
CA LEU A 146 3.07 -8.64 9.66
C LEU A 146 1.90 -8.69 10.64
N LEU A 147 0.81 -9.39 10.29
CA LEU A 147 -0.37 -9.57 11.13
C LEU A 147 -0.29 -10.78 12.08
N GLY A 148 0.89 -11.40 12.22
CA GLY A 148 1.10 -12.52 13.15
C GLY A 148 1.32 -13.88 12.47
N GLY A 149 1.37 -13.92 11.13
CA GLY A 149 1.66 -15.15 10.39
C GLY A 149 0.41 -15.95 10.01
N PRO A 150 0.58 -17.02 9.21
CA PRO A 150 -0.53 -17.82 8.72
C PRO A 150 -1.13 -18.68 9.85
N THR A 151 -2.45 -18.68 9.97
CA THR A 151 -3.21 -19.59 10.84
C THR A 151 -3.77 -20.81 10.10
N ARG A 152 -3.56 -20.86 8.78
CA ARG A 152 -3.98 -21.92 7.85
C ARG A 152 -3.15 -21.85 6.58
N ASP A 153 -3.06 -22.96 5.85
CA ASP A 153 -2.31 -23.03 4.59
C ASP A 153 -3.09 -22.46 3.38
N SER A 154 -4.43 -22.46 3.44
CA SER A 154 -5.29 -21.94 2.36
C SER A 154 -6.63 -21.40 2.88
N VAL A 155 -7.23 -20.46 2.14
CA VAL A 155 -8.54 -19.86 2.45
C VAL A 155 -9.59 -20.41 1.47
N ARG A 156 -10.71 -20.92 1.98
CA ARG A 156 -11.85 -21.37 1.16
C ARG A 156 -12.68 -20.16 0.73
N VAL A 157 -13.03 -20.07 -0.56
CA VAL A 157 -13.82 -18.98 -1.15
C VAL A 157 -15.14 -19.52 -1.73
N TYR A 158 -16.15 -18.67 -1.93
CA TYR A 158 -17.43 -18.99 -2.56
C TYR A 158 -17.77 -17.95 -3.65
N GLY A 159 -18.45 -18.34 -4.73
CA GLY A 159 -18.81 -17.47 -5.85
C GLY A 159 -19.67 -18.16 -6.91
N THR A 160 -20.15 -17.40 -7.89
CA THR A 160 -20.97 -17.91 -9.02
C THR A 160 -20.15 -17.92 -10.30
N VAL A 161 -20.07 -19.09 -10.95
CA VAL A 161 -19.25 -19.30 -12.15
C VAL A 161 -19.85 -18.57 -13.36
N SER A 162 -19.00 -17.89 -14.13
CA SER A 162 -19.35 -17.26 -15.42
C SER A 162 -18.45 -17.81 -16.52
N GLU A 163 -19.04 -18.45 -17.54
CA GLU A 163 -18.32 -18.99 -18.70
C GLU A 163 -17.71 -17.90 -19.59
N ALA A 164 -18.34 -16.73 -19.67
CA ALA A 164 -17.95 -15.65 -20.58
C ALA A 164 -16.70 -14.88 -20.12
N THR A 165 -16.60 -14.61 -18.82
CA THR A 165 -15.51 -13.79 -18.27
C THR A 165 -14.37 -14.65 -17.72
N GLY A 166 -14.62 -15.92 -17.39
CA GLY A 166 -13.66 -16.75 -16.66
C GLY A 166 -13.31 -16.19 -15.28
N VAL A 167 -14.12 -15.25 -14.77
CA VAL A 167 -13.97 -14.55 -13.49
C VAL A 167 -15.10 -14.96 -12.57
N ASN A 168 -14.75 -15.34 -11.34
CA ASN A 168 -15.66 -15.81 -10.30
C ASN A 168 -15.89 -14.71 -9.24
N ALA A 169 -16.30 -13.50 -9.63
CA ALA A 169 -16.53 -12.41 -8.69
C ALA A 169 -17.97 -11.89 -8.77
N MET A 170 -18.70 -11.97 -7.66
CA MET A 170 -19.88 -11.12 -7.45
C MET A 170 -19.87 -10.55 -6.03
N LYS A 171 -20.09 -9.24 -5.99
CA LYS A 171 -20.65 -8.53 -4.84
C LYS A 171 -21.93 -9.27 -4.46
N THR A 172 -21.98 -9.88 -3.28
CA THR A 172 -23.17 -10.60 -2.83
C THR A 172 -24.34 -9.62 -2.70
N GLN A 173 -25.31 -9.71 -3.62
CA GLN A 173 -26.69 -9.39 -3.28
C GLN A 173 -27.34 -10.64 -2.68
N LEU A 174 -28.16 -10.46 -1.64
CA LEU A 174 -29.02 -11.52 -1.12
C LEU A 174 -29.98 -11.96 -2.23
N ARG A 175 -29.78 -13.16 -2.78
CA ARG A 175 -30.83 -13.91 -3.48
C ARG A 175 -30.87 -15.37 -3.04
N ALA A 176 -31.78 -15.63 -2.12
CA ALA A 176 -32.72 -16.73 -1.94
C ALA A 176 -32.45 -18.19 -2.35
N PHE A 177 -31.46 -18.58 -3.16
CA PHE A 177 -31.44 -19.94 -3.73
C PHE A 177 -30.05 -20.60 -3.76
N GLY A 178 -29.74 -21.33 -2.67
CA GLY A 178 -28.77 -22.43 -2.66
C GLY A 178 -27.28 -22.07 -2.55
N ARG A 179 -26.55 -22.77 -1.68
CA ARG A 179 -25.08 -22.66 -1.53
C ARG A 179 -24.42 -23.90 -2.14
N GLY A 180 -23.68 -23.72 -3.23
CA GLY A 180 -22.74 -24.72 -3.77
C GLY A 180 -21.29 -24.25 -3.61
N PRO A 181 -20.33 -25.12 -3.28
CA PRO A 181 -18.92 -24.75 -3.20
C PRO A 181 -18.35 -24.52 -4.61
N ASN A 182 -17.81 -23.33 -4.86
CA ASN A 182 -17.13 -23.01 -6.13
C ASN A 182 -15.75 -22.41 -5.85
N LYS A 183 -14.76 -22.83 -6.64
CA LYS A 183 -13.35 -22.45 -6.52
C LYS A 183 -13.10 -21.06 -7.12
N TYR A 184 -12.54 -20.16 -6.32
CA TYR A 184 -12.05 -18.84 -6.74
C TYR A 184 -10.57 -18.95 -7.11
N ASN A 185 -10.19 -18.39 -8.25
CA ASN A 185 -8.81 -18.13 -8.61
C ASN A 185 -8.82 -16.81 -9.38
N GLU A 186 -8.07 -15.81 -8.94
CA GLU A 186 -7.80 -14.58 -9.70
C GLU A 186 -6.93 -14.96 -10.90
N GLY A 187 -7.57 -15.59 -11.90
CA GLY A 187 -6.90 -16.07 -13.08
C GLY A 187 -6.49 -14.91 -13.97
N GLN A 188 -5.57 -15.19 -14.90
CA GLN A 188 -5.01 -14.22 -15.82
C GLN A 188 -6.07 -13.35 -16.52
N LYS A 189 -7.21 -13.92 -16.92
CA LYS A 189 -8.32 -13.17 -17.56
C LYS A 189 -8.87 -12.00 -16.74
N TYR A 190 -8.95 -12.16 -15.41
CA TYR A 190 -9.41 -11.08 -14.53
C TYR A 190 -8.40 -9.94 -14.52
N VAL A 191 -7.12 -10.29 -14.34
CA VAL A 191 -6.01 -9.35 -14.35
C VAL A 191 -5.94 -8.63 -15.70
N ASP A 192 -6.07 -9.37 -16.81
CA ASP A 192 -6.10 -8.82 -18.16
C ASP A 192 -7.24 -7.82 -18.35
N GLY A 193 -8.45 -8.15 -17.87
CA GLY A 193 -9.58 -7.22 -17.89
C GLY A 193 -9.31 -5.93 -17.13
N CYS A 194 -8.77 -6.03 -15.91
CA CYS A 194 -8.35 -4.87 -15.12
C CYS A 194 -7.28 -4.05 -15.87
N VAL A 195 -6.28 -4.70 -16.45
CA VAL A 195 -5.21 -4.06 -17.23
C VAL A 195 -5.78 -3.32 -18.44
N GLU A 196 -6.71 -3.93 -19.19
CA GLU A 196 -7.36 -3.28 -20.33
C GLU A 196 -8.18 -2.06 -19.90
N TYR A 197 -8.90 -2.12 -18.77
CA TYR A 197 -9.61 -0.96 -18.23
C TYR A 197 -8.66 0.15 -17.78
N PHE A 198 -7.49 -0.21 -17.22
CA PHE A 198 -6.45 0.75 -16.86
C PHE A 198 -5.78 1.39 -18.08
N LYS A 199 -5.51 0.63 -19.14
CA LYS A 199 -4.97 1.19 -20.40
C LYS A 199 -5.93 2.17 -21.07
N ALA A 200 -7.22 2.01 -20.82
CA ALA A 200 -8.28 2.81 -21.42
C ALA A 200 -8.65 4.08 -20.62
N LEU A 201 -7.96 4.33 -19.49
CA LEU A 201 -7.98 5.60 -18.74
C LEU A 201 -7.19 6.68 -19.49
#